data_AF-A0A3G8H185-F1
#
_entry.id   AF-A0A3G8H185-F1
#
_cell.length_a   1.000
_cell.length_b   1.000
_cell.length_c   1.000
_cell.angle_alpha   90.00
_cell.angle_beta   90.00
_cell.angle_gamma   90.00
#
_symmetry.space_group_name_H-M   'P 1'
#
loop_
_entity.id
_entity.type
_entity.pdbx_description
1 polymer ?
#
loop_
_entity_poly.entity_id
_entity_poly.type
_entity_poly.pdbx_seq_one_letter_code
_entity_poly.pdbx_strand_id
1 'polypeptide(L)'
;MKTFRVLFTAGALALPAALTAAPHAAHPAQPSARTAAPAAPAYDPVRYRSCTVYAATALSAAVDMRTHGYSAKRALFEGGNPPSAPMVALTEFAASAIQARPAGGRDAASTLSGFLAGVCYQRNELPTLQ
;
A
#
# COMPACT_ATOMS: atom_id res chain seq x y z
N MET A 1 59.64 -1.52 -8.52
CA MET A 1 58.69 -2.65 -8.59
C MET A 1 59.44 -3.92 -8.21
N LYS A 2 59.17 -4.47 -7.02
CA LYS A 2 59.97 -5.54 -6.40
C LYS A 2 59.08 -6.74 -6.09
N THR A 3 59.41 -7.87 -6.70
CA THR A 3 59.00 -9.25 -6.39
C THR A 3 59.52 -9.65 -5.02
N PHE A 4 58.81 -10.50 -4.24
CA PHE A 4 59.38 -11.61 -3.44
C PHE A 4 58.28 -12.50 -2.84
N ARG A 5 58.36 -13.81 -3.14
CA ARG A 5 57.69 -14.94 -2.46
C ARG A 5 58.26 -15.12 -1.05
N VAL A 6 57.49 -15.65 -0.08
CA VAL A 6 57.93 -16.69 0.89
C VAL A 6 56.70 -17.41 1.51
N LEU A 7 56.75 -18.75 1.50
CA LEU A 7 55.93 -19.73 2.24
C LEU A 7 56.23 -19.69 3.77
N PHE A 8 55.29 -20.14 4.63
CA PHE A 8 55.48 -21.11 5.74
C PHE A 8 54.22 -21.11 6.65
N THR A 9 53.32 -22.09 6.57
CA THR A 9 53.18 -23.33 7.38
C THR A 9 52.60 -23.21 8.80
N ALA A 10 51.60 -24.08 9.02
CA ALA A 10 51.31 -24.91 10.19
C ALA A 10 50.27 -24.45 11.23
N GLY A 11 49.21 -25.27 11.31
CA GLY A 11 48.43 -25.56 12.53
C GLY A 11 47.28 -24.58 12.80
N ALA A 12 46.05 -25.01 13.09
CA ALA A 12 45.57 -26.34 13.40
C ALA A 12 44.03 -26.34 13.42
N LEU A 13 43.45 -27.52 13.15
CA LEU A 13 42.17 -28.03 13.69
C LEU A 13 40.89 -27.26 13.29
N ALA A 14 39.78 -27.86 12.88
CA ALA A 14 39.39 -29.22 12.56
C ALA A 14 37.96 -29.06 12.00
N LEU A 15 37.73 -29.43 10.75
CA LEU A 15 36.38 -29.79 10.31
C LEU A 15 36.09 -31.20 10.83
N PRO A 16 34.89 -31.44 11.36
CA PRO A 16 34.19 -32.65 10.97
C PRO A 16 32.86 -32.31 10.31
N ALA A 17 32.72 -32.84 9.10
CA ALA A 17 31.46 -33.13 8.48
C ALA A 17 30.62 -34.03 9.38
N ALA A 18 29.36 -33.66 9.60
CA ALA A 18 28.30 -34.58 10.01
C ALA A 18 26.93 -33.92 9.79
N LEU A 19 26.49 -33.80 8.53
CA LEU A 19 25.05 -33.77 8.25
C LEU A 19 24.54 -35.21 8.36
N THR A 20 24.40 -35.69 9.59
CA THR A 20 23.61 -36.87 9.90
C THR A 20 22.14 -36.45 9.95
N ALA A 21 21.35 -37.08 9.08
CA ALA A 21 19.91 -37.10 9.15
C ALA A 21 19.47 -37.48 10.58
N ALA A 22 18.61 -36.66 11.17
CA ALA A 22 17.87 -36.98 12.38
C ALA A 22 16.36 -36.71 12.13
N PRO A 23 15.48 -37.57 12.66
CA PRO A 23 14.13 -37.76 12.16
C PRO A 23 13.16 -36.68 12.64
N HIS A 24 12.00 -36.66 11.98
CA HIS A 24 10.81 -35.90 12.35
C HIS A 24 10.57 -35.82 13.87
N ALA A 25 10.83 -34.65 14.45
CA ALA A 25 10.21 -34.24 15.70
C ALA A 25 9.09 -33.25 15.34
N ALA A 26 7.86 -33.77 15.34
CA ALA A 26 6.64 -33.01 15.13
C ALA A 26 6.65 -31.77 16.04
N HIS A 27 6.77 -30.58 15.44
CA HIS A 27 6.38 -29.36 16.11
C HIS A 27 4.88 -29.47 16.41
N PRO A 28 4.43 -29.29 17.66
CA PRO A 28 3.01 -29.18 17.92
C PRO A 28 2.52 -27.96 17.14
N ALA A 29 1.60 -28.20 16.20
CA ALA A 29 0.91 -27.17 15.47
C ALA A 29 0.34 -26.17 16.48
N GLN A 30 0.98 -25.00 16.55
CA GLN A 30 0.44 -23.87 17.29
C GLN A 30 -0.96 -23.63 16.69
N PRO A 31 -2.05 -23.72 17.46
CA PRO A 31 -3.34 -23.33 16.93
C PRO A 31 -3.19 -21.85 16.59
N SER A 32 -3.09 -21.54 15.29
CA SER A 32 -3.22 -20.17 14.80
C SER A 32 -4.56 -19.70 15.31
N ALA A 33 -4.54 -18.91 16.38
CA ALA A 33 -5.67 -18.12 16.82
C ALA A 33 -6.01 -17.29 15.59
N ARG A 34 -7.03 -17.75 14.85
CA ARG A 34 -7.58 -17.04 13.71
C ARG A 34 -8.04 -15.73 14.33
N THR A 35 -7.23 -14.67 14.19
CA THR A 35 -7.58 -13.33 14.65
C THR A 35 -8.97 -13.10 14.09
N ALA A 36 -9.97 -13.05 14.97
CA ALA A 36 -11.34 -12.82 14.54
C ALA A 36 -11.28 -11.52 13.78
N ALA A 37 -11.47 -11.58 12.46
CA ALA A 37 -11.53 -10.39 11.64
C ALA A 37 -12.60 -9.51 12.32
N PRO A 38 -12.28 -8.25 12.66
CA PRO A 38 -13.24 -7.38 13.30
C PRO A 38 -14.52 -7.43 12.47
N ALA A 39 -15.65 -7.65 13.12
CA ALA A 39 -16.94 -7.75 12.46
C ALA A 39 -17.06 -6.57 11.49
N ALA A 40 -17.21 -6.87 10.19
CA ALA A 40 -17.29 -5.82 9.19
C ALA A 40 -18.42 -4.87 9.62
N PRO A 41 -18.16 -3.56 9.71
CA PRO A 41 -19.19 -2.62 10.11
C PRO A 41 -20.40 -2.79 9.18
N ALA A 42 -21.60 -2.72 9.75
CA ALA A 42 -22.83 -2.78 8.97
C ALA A 42 -22.74 -1.77 7.82
N TYR A 43 -23.19 -2.18 6.63
CA TYR A 43 -23.15 -1.31 5.46
C TYR A 43 -24.00 -0.06 5.70
N ASP A 44 -23.36 1.10 5.67
CA ASP A 44 -23.99 2.41 5.74
C ASP A 44 -24.00 3.05 4.34
N PRO A 45 -25.16 3.11 3.67
CA PRO A 45 -25.27 3.66 2.32
C PRO A 45 -24.99 5.16 2.27
N VAL A 46 -25.28 5.91 3.34
CA VAL A 46 -25.04 7.36 3.39
C VAL A 46 -23.54 7.61 3.41
N ARG A 47 -22.83 6.91 4.28
CA ARG A 47 -21.37 6.99 4.39
C ARG A 47 -20.68 6.52 3.11
N TYR A 48 -21.15 5.44 2.49
CA TYR A 48 -20.62 4.99 1.21
C TYR A 48 -20.80 6.06 0.12
N ARG A 49 -21.98 6.71 0.06
CA ARG A 49 -22.23 7.81 -0.88
C ARG A 49 -21.31 9.00 -0.64
N SER A 50 -21.09 9.43 0.60
CA SER A 50 -20.09 10.48 0.90
C SER A 50 -18.70 10.08 0.43
N CYS A 51 -18.31 8.82 0.63
CA CYS A 51 -17.03 8.29 0.14
C CYS A 51 -16.91 8.26 -1.38
N THR A 52 -18.01 8.08 -2.12
CA THR A 52 -17.97 8.22 -3.59
C THR A 52 -17.66 9.64 -4.03
N VAL A 53 -18.14 10.65 -3.30
CA VAL A 53 -17.84 12.06 -3.56
C VAL A 53 -16.36 12.35 -3.27
N TYR A 54 -15.82 11.87 -2.14
CA TYR A 54 -14.39 11.99 -1.84
C TYR A 54 -13.51 11.30 -2.88
N ALA A 55 -13.90 10.12 -3.35
CA ALA A 55 -13.18 9.43 -4.42
C ALA A 55 -13.16 10.24 -5.71
N ALA A 56 -14.28 10.85 -6.10
CA ALA A 56 -14.37 11.71 -7.28
C ALA A 56 -13.48 12.95 -7.15
N THR A 57 -13.52 13.63 -6.00
CA THR A 57 -12.66 14.78 -5.72
C THR A 57 -11.17 14.40 -5.75
N ALA A 58 -10.80 13.29 -5.11
CA ALA A 58 -9.42 12.80 -5.11
C ALA A 58 -8.95 12.45 -6.52
N LEU A 59 -9.82 11.87 -7.35
CA LEU A 59 -9.50 11.60 -8.76
C LEU A 59 -9.29 12.87 -9.56
N SER A 60 -10.16 13.88 -9.42
CA SER A 60 -10.01 15.16 -10.11
C SER A 60 -8.70 15.84 -9.71
N ALA A 61 -8.41 15.92 -8.40
CA ALA A 61 -7.16 16.49 -7.91
C ALA A 61 -5.94 15.69 -8.38
N ALA A 62 -6.02 14.35 -8.45
CA ALA A 62 -4.97 13.51 -8.97
C ALA A 62 -4.72 13.72 -10.48
N VAL A 63 -5.77 14.02 -11.26
CA VAL A 63 -5.62 14.45 -12.65
C VAL A 63 -4.89 15.79 -12.70
N ASP A 64 -5.26 16.77 -11.87
CA ASP A 64 -4.58 18.06 -11.80
C ASP A 64 -3.10 17.95 -11.41
N MET A 65 -2.76 17.06 -10.47
CA MET A 65 -1.37 16.74 -10.15
C MET A 65 -0.61 16.26 -11.38
N ARG A 66 -1.24 15.45 -12.23
CA ARG A 66 -0.62 14.89 -13.43
C ARG A 66 -0.52 15.90 -14.57
N THR A 67 -1.55 16.73 -14.77
CA THR A 67 -1.59 17.69 -15.88
C THR A 67 -0.76 18.94 -15.58
N HIS A 68 -0.78 19.42 -14.34
CA HIS A 68 -0.16 20.69 -13.95
C HIS A 68 1.10 20.51 -13.07
N GLY A 69 1.43 19.28 -12.66
CA GLY A 69 2.58 19.01 -11.79
C GLY A 69 2.38 19.49 -10.34
N TYR A 70 1.12 19.68 -9.91
CA TYR A 70 0.80 20.11 -8.56
C TYR A 70 1.05 19.00 -7.53
N SER A 71 1.29 19.42 -6.29
CA SER A 71 1.17 18.52 -5.14
C SER A 71 -0.31 18.24 -4.84
N ALA A 72 -0.61 17.10 -4.22
CA ALA A 72 -1.99 16.73 -3.84
C ALA A 72 -2.67 17.82 -3.00
N LYS A 73 -1.94 18.40 -2.04
CA LYS A 73 -2.44 19.51 -1.21
C LYS A 73 -2.82 20.73 -2.05
N ARG A 74 -1.99 21.11 -3.03
CA ARG A 74 -2.27 22.25 -3.91
C ARG A 74 -3.45 21.95 -4.84
N ALA A 75 -3.49 20.78 -5.46
CA ALA A 75 -4.58 20.37 -6.33
C ALA A 75 -5.94 20.37 -5.61
N LEU A 76 -5.98 19.88 -4.37
CA LEU A 76 -7.20 19.95 -3.54
C LEU A 76 -7.60 21.39 -3.23
N PHE A 77 -6.64 22.24 -2.86
CA PHE A 77 -6.90 23.64 -2.54
C PHE A 77 -7.43 24.44 -3.73
N GLU A 78 -6.80 24.31 -4.90
CA GLU A 78 -7.25 24.94 -6.16
C GLU A 78 -8.64 24.43 -6.57
N GLY A 79 -8.95 23.16 -6.30
CA GLY A 79 -10.27 22.57 -6.49
C GLY A 79 -11.30 22.96 -5.42
N GLY A 80 -10.97 23.85 -4.47
CA GLY A 80 -11.86 24.30 -3.40
C GLY A 80 -12.13 23.27 -2.30
N ASN A 81 -11.33 22.21 -2.20
CA ASN A 81 -11.50 21.15 -1.22
C ASN A 81 -10.47 21.30 -0.08
N PRO A 82 -10.91 21.25 1.19
CA PRO A 82 -9.99 21.39 2.32
C PRO A 82 -9.01 20.21 2.35
N PRO A 83 -7.68 20.46 2.29
CA PRO A 83 -6.69 19.40 2.28
C PRO A 83 -6.49 18.84 3.69
N SER A 84 -7.24 17.79 4.02
CA SER A 84 -6.99 16.97 5.21
C SER A 84 -5.95 15.89 4.89
N ALA A 85 -5.21 15.43 5.90
CA ALA A 85 -4.25 14.33 5.73
C ALA A 85 -4.83 13.08 5.04
N PRO A 86 -6.04 12.56 5.41
CA PRO A 86 -6.60 11.40 4.73
C PRO A 86 -7.00 11.71 3.29
N MET A 87 -7.44 12.94 2.98
CA MET A 87 -7.79 13.35 1.63
C MET A 87 -6.56 13.48 0.72
N VAL A 88 -5.48 14.04 1.26
CA VAL A 88 -4.17 14.12 0.57
C VAL A 88 -3.68 12.70 0.26
N ALA A 89 -3.71 11.79 1.24
CA ALA A 89 -3.29 10.40 1.03
C ALA A 89 -4.17 9.67 0.00
N LEU A 90 -5.49 9.88 0.02
CA LEU A 90 -6.41 9.32 -0.98
C LEU A 90 -6.10 9.85 -2.39
N THR A 91 -5.76 11.14 -2.50
CA THR A 91 -5.41 11.82 -3.75
C THR A 91 -4.08 11.32 -4.31
N GLU A 92 -3.04 11.18 -3.48
CA GLU A 92 -1.75 10.62 -3.89
C GLU A 92 -1.87 9.16 -4.33
N PHE A 93 -2.69 8.39 -3.61
CA PHE A 93 -3.00 7.02 -3.99
C PHE A 93 -3.76 6.98 -5.32
N ALA A 94 -4.74 7.87 -5.53
CA ALA A 94 -5.46 8.00 -6.79
C ALA A 94 -4.51 8.37 -7.95
N ALA A 95 -3.56 9.29 -7.74
CA ALA A 95 -2.56 9.65 -8.75
C ALA A 95 -1.67 8.46 -9.13
N SER A 96 -1.23 7.70 -8.14
CA SER A 96 -0.45 6.46 -8.36
C SER A 96 -1.27 5.42 -9.12
N ALA A 97 -2.55 5.26 -8.77
CA ALA A 97 -3.45 4.32 -9.45
C ALA A 97 -3.78 4.73 -10.89
N ILE A 98 -3.85 6.03 -11.19
CA ILE A 98 -4.00 6.55 -12.55
C ILE A 98 -2.75 6.23 -13.39
N GLN A 99 -1.55 6.34 -12.81
CA GLN A 99 -0.29 6.00 -13.49
C GLN A 99 -0.14 4.50 -13.75
N ALA A 100 -0.59 3.66 -12.80
CA ALA A 100 -0.53 2.21 -12.92
C ALA A 100 -1.58 1.65 -13.90
N ARG A 101 -2.58 2.43 -14.30
CA ARG A 101 -3.63 1.98 -15.22
C ARG A 101 -3.12 1.99 -16.66
N PRO A 102 -3.29 0.89 -17.42
CA PRO A 102 -3.26 0.98 -18.87
C PRO A 102 -4.37 1.93 -19.32
N ALA A 103 -4.16 2.66 -20.43
CA ALA A 103 -5.07 3.66 -20.96
C ALA A 103 -6.43 3.06 -21.37
N GLY A 104 -7.27 2.75 -20.38
CA GLY A 104 -8.64 2.27 -20.54
C GLY A 104 -9.62 3.43 -20.42
N GLY A 105 -10.74 3.34 -21.13
CA GLY A 105 -11.78 4.36 -21.17
C GLY A 105 -12.56 4.55 -19.87
N ARG A 106 -13.79 5.08 -20.00
CA ARG A 106 -14.66 5.47 -18.87
C ARG A 106 -14.91 4.36 -17.85
N ASP A 107 -14.99 3.10 -18.27
CA ASP A 107 -15.29 1.95 -17.40
C ASP A 107 -14.20 1.69 -16.35
N ALA A 108 -12.95 1.89 -16.71
CA ALA A 108 -11.88 1.70 -15.74
C ALA A 108 -11.71 2.94 -14.83
N ALA A 109 -12.26 4.11 -15.21
CA ALA A 109 -12.38 5.26 -14.32
C ALA A 109 -13.49 5.08 -13.29
N SER A 110 -14.65 4.54 -13.69
CA SER A 110 -15.72 4.18 -12.74
C SER A 110 -15.28 3.07 -11.78
N THR A 111 -14.53 2.07 -12.28
CA THR A 111 -13.96 1.01 -11.44
C THR A 111 -12.98 1.57 -10.41
N LEU A 112 -12.09 2.46 -10.81
CA LEU A 112 -11.15 3.11 -9.90
C LEU A 112 -11.87 3.99 -8.88
N SER A 113 -12.89 4.74 -9.30
CA SER A 113 -13.72 5.54 -8.39
C SER A 113 -14.43 4.67 -7.35
N GLY A 114 -14.98 3.52 -7.76
CA GLY A 114 -15.61 2.56 -6.84
C GLY A 114 -14.61 1.95 -5.86
N PHE A 115 -13.40 1.63 -6.33
CA PHE A 115 -12.32 1.15 -5.47
C PHE A 115 -11.91 2.18 -4.43
N LEU A 116 -11.68 3.43 -4.85
CA LEU A 116 -11.32 4.54 -3.96
C LEU A 116 -12.42 4.84 -2.93
N ALA A 117 -13.69 4.75 -3.34
CA ALA A 117 -14.83 4.88 -2.42
C ALA A 117 -14.81 3.76 -1.37
N GLY A 118 -14.48 2.53 -1.78
CA GLY A 118 -14.27 1.41 -0.88
C GLY A 118 -13.12 1.65 0.11
N VAL A 119 -11.98 2.17 -0.36
CA VAL A 119 -10.83 2.53 0.50
C VAL A 119 -11.23 3.61 1.51
N CYS A 120 -11.91 4.68 1.07
CA CYS A 120 -12.46 5.71 1.95
C CYS A 120 -13.38 5.08 3.02
N TYR A 121 -14.29 4.22 2.59
CA TYR A 121 -15.27 3.58 3.47
C TYR A 121 -14.62 2.64 4.49
N GLN A 122 -13.51 2.00 4.14
CA GLN A 122 -12.76 1.16 5.08
C GLN A 122 -11.94 1.99 6.08
N ARG A 123 -11.41 3.14 5.67
CA ARG A 123 -10.49 3.92 6.52
C ARG A 123 -11.16 4.71 7.64
N ASN A 124 -12.44 5.04 7.56
CA ASN A 124 -13.20 5.77 8.61
C ASN A 124 -12.61 7.11 9.09
N GLU A 125 -11.60 7.63 8.40
CA GLU A 125 -10.85 8.83 8.76
C GLU A 125 -11.31 10.08 8.01
N LEU A 126 -12.14 9.92 6.97
CA LEU A 126 -12.66 11.03 6.19
C LEU A 126 -13.96 11.55 6.83
N PRO A 127 -14.10 12.87 7.03
CA PRO A 127 -15.34 13.45 7.55
C PRO A 127 -16.51 13.09 6.64
N THR A 128 -17.75 13.20 7.10
CA THR A 128 -18.90 13.16 6.20
C THR A 128 -19.03 14.54 5.54
N LEU A 129 -19.11 14.59 4.20
CA LEU A 129 -19.58 15.80 3.52
C LEU A 129 -21.06 15.96 3.86
N GLN A 130 -21.42 17.07 4.50
CA GLN A 130 -22.81 17.50 4.69
C GLN A 130 -23.37 18.09 3.39
#